data_AF-A0A3R7U2D2-F1
#
_entry.id   AF-A0A3R7U2D2-F1
#
_cell.length_a   1.000
_cell.length_b   1.000
_cell.length_c   1.000
_cell.angle_alpha   90.00
_cell.angle_beta   90.00
_cell.angle_gamma   90.00
#
_symmetry.space_group_name_H-M   'P 1'
#
loop_
_entity.id
_entity.type
_entity.pdbx_description
1 polymer ?
#
loop_
_entity_poly.entity_id
_entity_poly.type
_entity_poly.pdbx_seq_one_letter_code
_entity_poly.pdbx_strand_id
1 'polypeptide(L)'
;MRELEKLKRLPPYVFTEVNRIKDTARAKGSDIIDFGMGNPDIPTPKHIVDKLIETSQDTKMHRYSASRGITGLRKANAKYYERRFNVKLDYDKEIIATIGSKEGLANM
;
A
#
# COMPACT_ATOMS: atom_id res chain seq x y z
N MET A 1 23.47 22.50 8.02
CA MET A 1 22.00 22.61 7.82
C MET A 1 21.31 22.43 9.16
N ARG A 2 20.26 23.21 9.46
CA ARG A 2 19.46 23.03 10.68
C ARG A 2 18.47 21.89 10.43
N GLU A 3 18.52 20.86 11.26
CA GLU A 3 17.63 19.70 11.18
C GLU A 3 16.26 20.03 11.77
N LEU A 4 15.17 19.55 11.14
CA LEU A 4 13.81 19.80 11.58
C LEU A 4 13.52 19.05 12.89
N GLU A 5 12.96 19.73 13.89
CA GLU A 5 12.71 19.16 15.22
C GLU A 5 11.76 17.95 15.19
N LYS A 6 10.84 17.89 14.21
CA LYS A 6 9.96 16.73 14.00
C LYS A 6 10.73 15.46 13.64
N LEU A 7 11.84 15.58 12.89
CA LEU A 7 12.64 14.41 12.48
C LEU A 7 13.34 13.76 13.67
N LYS A 8 13.79 14.57 14.65
CA LYS A 8 14.45 14.07 15.87
C LYS A 8 13.53 13.22 16.76
N ARG A 9 12.21 13.34 16.58
CA ARG A 9 11.21 12.59 17.36
C ARG A 9 10.80 11.27 16.69
N LEU A 10 11.25 10.99 15.47
CA LEU A 10 10.95 9.74 14.81
C LEU A 10 11.73 8.61 15.50
N PRO A 11 11.06 7.53 15.94
CA PRO A 11 11.75 6.41 16.55
C PRO A 11 12.62 5.68 15.51
N PRO A 12 13.67 4.98 15.94
CA PRO A 12 14.44 4.10 15.06
C PRO A 12 13.53 3.09 14.36
N TYR A 13 13.76 2.87 13.07
CA TYR A 13 12.98 1.89 12.31
C TYR A 13 13.51 0.48 12.58
N VAL A 14 12.82 -0.24 13.47
CA VAL A 14 13.20 -1.58 13.96
C VAL A 14 13.49 -2.57 12.82
N PHE A 15 12.72 -2.52 11.73
CA PHE A 15 12.91 -3.43 10.61
C PHE A 15 14.24 -3.22 9.86
N THR A 16 14.83 -2.03 9.88
CA THR A 16 16.18 -1.83 9.30
C THR A 16 17.19 -2.72 10.01
N GLU A 17 17.15 -2.74 11.34
CA GLU A 17 18.12 -3.50 12.13
C GLU A 17 17.88 -5.01 12.01
N VAL A 18 16.62 -5.44 12.03
CA VAL A 18 16.26 -6.85 11.81
C VAL A 18 16.71 -7.31 10.41
N ASN A 19 16.51 -6.50 9.37
CA ASN A 19 16.98 -6.83 8.02
C ASN A 19 18.51 -6.94 7.96
N ARG A 20 19.23 -6.01 8.59
CA ARG A 20 20.71 -6.04 8.65
C ARG A 20 21.23 -7.33 9.28
N ILE A 21 20.61 -7.78 10.38
CA ILE A 21 20.98 -9.04 11.06
C ILE A 21 20.68 -10.24 10.16
N LYS A 22 19.49 -10.29 9.54
CA LYS A 22 19.11 -11.36 8.60
C LYS A 22 20.08 -11.46 7.43
N ASP A 23 20.41 -10.34 6.80
CA ASP A 23 21.31 -10.31 5.64
C ASP A 23 22.72 -10.74 6.02
N THR A 24 23.21 -10.34 7.19
CA THR A 24 24.49 -10.80 7.73
C THR A 24 24.51 -12.31 7.97
N ALA A 25 23.42 -12.88 8.50
CA ALA A 25 23.32 -14.31 8.76
C ALA A 25 23.23 -15.12 7.45
N ARG A 26 22.44 -14.64 6.48
CA ARG A 26 22.37 -15.21 5.12
C ARG A 26 23.74 -15.22 4.44
N ALA A 27 24.49 -14.13 4.53
CA ALA A 27 25.84 -14.04 3.96
C ALA A 27 26.83 -15.04 4.59
N LYS A 28 26.58 -15.49 5.82
CA LYS A 28 27.34 -16.56 6.51
C LYS A 28 26.84 -17.97 6.17
N GLY A 29 25.89 -18.11 5.26
CA GLY A 29 25.31 -19.40 4.85
C GLY A 29 24.26 -19.95 5.81
N SER A 30 23.74 -19.14 6.76
CA SER A 30 22.63 -19.57 7.60
C SER A 30 21.32 -19.61 6.81
N ASP A 31 20.56 -20.70 6.96
CA ASP A 31 19.19 -20.80 6.48
C ASP A 31 18.26 -20.05 7.44
N ILE A 32 17.59 -19.01 6.94
CA ILE A 32 16.81 -18.06 7.75
C ILE A 32 15.32 -18.25 7.47
N ILE A 33 14.59 -18.72 8.48
CA ILE A 33 13.13 -18.72 8.49
C ILE A 33 12.66 -17.35 8.98
N ASP A 34 12.09 -16.55 8.08
CA ASP A 34 11.74 -15.16 8.32
C ASP A 34 10.25 -14.99 8.65
N PHE A 35 9.93 -14.92 9.94
CA PHE A 35 8.59 -14.54 10.42
C PHE A 35 8.49 -13.04 10.76
N GLY A 36 9.49 -12.24 10.35
CA GLY A 36 9.63 -10.86 10.79
C GLY A 36 8.79 -9.85 10.00
N MET A 37 8.37 -10.16 8.77
CA MET A 37 7.59 -9.24 7.95
C MET A 37 6.21 -9.81 7.61
N GLY A 38 5.16 -9.00 7.78
CA GLY A 38 3.79 -9.34 7.42
C GLY A 38 3.50 -9.27 5.92
N ASN A 39 4.47 -9.59 5.06
CA ASN A 39 4.28 -9.62 3.63
C ASN A 39 3.65 -10.97 3.24
N PRO A 40 2.50 -10.99 2.55
CA PRO A 40 1.94 -12.23 2.04
C PRO A 40 2.90 -12.91 1.06
N ASP A 41 2.98 -14.23 1.12
CA ASP A 41 3.76 -15.10 0.24
C ASP A 41 2.96 -15.59 -0.99
N ILE A 42 1.63 -15.41 -0.96
CA ILE A 42 0.73 -15.74 -2.07
C ILE A 42 0.77 -14.60 -3.12
N PRO A 43 0.90 -14.93 -4.42
CA PRO A 43 0.90 -13.91 -5.47
C PRO A 43 -0.44 -13.19 -5.57
N THR A 44 -0.41 -11.98 -6.15
CA THR A 44 -1.64 -11.26 -6.49
C THR A 44 -2.50 -12.09 -7.46
N PRO A 45 -3.82 -12.24 -7.23
CA PRO A 45 -4.70 -13.01 -8.10
C PRO A 45 -4.60 -12.62 -9.58
N LYS A 46 -4.57 -13.62 -10.47
CA LYS A 46 -4.35 -13.45 -11.92
C LYS A 46 -5.25 -12.38 -12.57
N HIS A 47 -6.54 -12.37 -12.25
CA HIS A 47 -7.48 -11.41 -12.84
C HIS A 47 -7.14 -9.94 -12.52
N ILE A 48 -6.48 -9.66 -11.40
CA ILE A 48 -6.02 -8.31 -11.03
C ILE A 48 -4.80 -7.95 -11.87
N VAL A 49 -3.83 -8.87 -11.99
CA VAL A 49 -2.63 -8.70 -12.81
C VAL A 49 -3.00 -8.49 -14.28
N ASP A 50 -3.92 -9.30 -14.81
CA ASP A 50 -4.40 -9.19 -16.19
C ASP A 50 -5.05 -7.82 -16.43
N LYS A 51 -5.88 -7.34 -15.48
CA LYS A 51 -6.51 -6.03 -15.61
C LYS A 51 -5.51 -4.87 -15.54
N LEU A 52 -4.47 -4.99 -14.72
CA LEU A 52 -3.37 -4.02 -14.69
C LEU A 52 -2.67 -3.97 -16.05
N ILE A 53 -2.31 -5.13 -16.62
CA ILE A 53 -1.67 -5.22 -17.95
C ILE A 53 -2.56 -4.57 -19.00
N GLU A 54 -3.83 -4.97 -19.10
CA GLU A 54 -4.81 -4.38 -20.02
C GLU A 54 -4.87 -2.84 -19.88
N THR A 55 -5.01 -2.34 -18.65
CA THR A 55 -5.17 -0.90 -18.37
C THR A 55 -3.90 -0.11 -18.71
N SER A 56 -2.72 -0.70 -18.50
CA SER A 56 -1.44 -0.05 -18.80
C SER A 56 -1.19 0.16 -20.30
N GLN A 57 -1.82 -0.62 -21.17
CA GLN A 57 -1.72 -0.46 -22.62
C GLN A 57 -2.59 0.69 -23.15
N ASP A 58 -3.57 1.17 -22.38
CA ASP A 58 -4.40 2.32 -22.76
C ASP A 58 -3.69 3.63 -22.45
N THR A 59 -3.24 4.33 -23.50
CA THR A 59 -2.54 5.62 -23.38
C THR A 59 -3.37 6.72 -22.71
N LYS A 60 -4.69 6.59 -22.67
CA LYS A 60 -5.56 7.52 -21.94
C LYS A 60 -5.36 7.43 -20.43
N MET A 61 -4.92 6.28 -19.93
CA MET A 61 -4.70 6.01 -18.50
C MET A 61 -3.35 6.51 -17.99
N HIS A 62 -2.49 7.03 -18.88
CA HIS A 62 -1.16 7.54 -18.50
C HIS A 62 -1.19 8.97 -17.94
N ARG A 63 -2.34 9.64 -18.01
CA ARG A 63 -2.54 11.01 -17.50
C ARG A 63 -2.78 10.99 -15.99
N TYR A 64 -2.65 12.15 -15.36
CA TYR A 64 -3.00 12.31 -13.95
C TYR A 64 -4.42 11.84 -13.66
N SER A 65 -4.58 11.07 -12.58
CA SER A 65 -5.88 10.74 -12.02
C SER A 65 -6.45 11.91 -11.22
N ALA A 66 -7.76 11.88 -10.94
CA ALA A 66 -8.36 12.77 -9.96
C ALA A 66 -7.68 12.59 -8.58
N SER A 67 -7.52 13.68 -7.83
CA SER A 67 -6.85 13.68 -6.51
C SER A 67 -7.51 12.73 -5.51
N ARG A 68 -8.85 12.62 -5.54
CA ARG A 68 -9.60 11.70 -4.69
C ARG A 68 -9.52 10.23 -5.13
N GLY A 69 -8.90 9.93 -6.28
CA GLY A 69 -8.93 8.64 -6.94
C GLY A 69 -10.01 8.51 -8.02
N ILE A 70 -9.80 7.58 -8.96
CA ILE A 70 -10.72 7.37 -10.09
C ILE A 70 -12.13 6.97 -9.61
N THR A 71 -13.15 7.50 -10.27
CA THR A 71 -14.56 7.31 -9.88
C THR A 71 -14.96 5.83 -9.83
N GLY A 72 -14.47 5.01 -10.76
CA GLY A 72 -14.75 3.58 -10.79
C GLY A 72 -14.29 2.85 -9.52
N LEU A 73 -13.08 3.16 -9.05
CA LEU A 73 -12.51 2.57 -7.83
C LEU A 73 -13.31 3.00 -6.59
N ARG A 74 -13.63 4.29 -6.46
CA ARG A 74 -14.41 4.80 -5.32
C ARG A 74 -15.81 4.15 -5.25
N LYS A 75 -16.50 4.01 -6.39
CA LYS A 75 -17.78 3.28 -6.47
C LYS A 75 -17.63 1.80 -6.10
N ALA A 76 -16.55 1.14 -6.53
CA ALA A 76 -16.29 -0.25 -6.19
C ALA A 76 -16.08 -0.44 -4.69
N ASN A 77 -15.36 0.48 -4.03
CA ASN A 77 -15.14 0.48 -2.58
C ASN A 77 -16.45 0.68 -1.80
N ALA A 78 -17.30 1.63 -2.19
CA ALA A 78 -18.62 1.82 -1.57
C ALA A 78 -19.47 0.54 -1.66
N LYS A 79 -19.54 -0.07 -2.85
CA LYS A 79 -20.25 -1.34 -3.05
C LYS A 79 -19.64 -2.49 -2.25
N TYR A 80 -18.31 -2.53 -2.08
CA TYR A 80 -17.66 -3.56 -1.28
C TYR A 80 -18.06 -3.44 0.19
N TYR A 81 -18.07 -2.22 0.73
CA TYR A 81 -18.49 -1.96 2.10
C TYR A 81 -19.95 -2.37 2.34
N GLU A 82 -20.84 -2.04 1.41
CA GLU A 82 -22.25 -2.43 1.51
C GLU A 82 -22.40 -3.96 1.49
N ARG A 83 -21.77 -4.66 0.53
CA ARG A 83 -21.89 -6.13 0.43
C ARG A 83 -21.27 -6.87 1.61
N ARG A 84 -20.10 -6.42 2.09
CA ARG A 84 -19.30 -7.17 3.07
C ARG A 84 -19.69 -6.86 4.52
N PHE A 85 -20.12 -5.63 4.77
CA PHE A 85 -20.34 -5.09 6.11
C PHE A 85 -21.72 -4.44 6.30
N ASN A 86 -22.55 -4.37 5.25
CA ASN A 86 -23.85 -3.69 5.28
C ASN A 86 -23.75 -2.19 5.63
N VAL A 87 -22.63 -1.55 5.24
CA VAL A 87 -22.40 -0.11 5.44
C VAL A 87 -22.54 0.61 4.10
N LYS A 88 -23.49 1.56 4.03
CA LYS A 88 -23.66 2.41 2.85
C LYS A 88 -22.75 3.63 2.95
N LEU A 89 -21.94 3.86 1.93
CA LEU A 89 -21.03 5.00 1.81
C LEU A 89 -21.34 5.82 0.55
N ASP A 90 -21.35 7.14 0.67
CA ASP A 90 -21.33 8.07 -0.46
C ASP A 90 -19.91 8.09 -1.06
N TYR A 91 -19.75 7.50 -2.24
CA TYR A 91 -18.45 7.39 -2.91
C TYR A 91 -17.81 8.76 -3.24
N ASP A 92 -18.59 9.85 -3.30
CA ASP A 92 -18.05 11.18 -3.56
C ASP A 92 -17.65 11.94 -2.31
N LYS A 93 -18.29 11.66 -1.18
CA LYS A 93 -18.05 12.39 0.09
C LYS A 93 -17.22 11.62 1.10
N GLU A 94 -17.25 10.30 1.08
CA GLU A 94 -16.76 9.45 2.17
C GLU A 94 -15.62 8.50 1.74
N ILE A 95 -15.16 8.59 0.49
CA ILE A 95 -14.11 7.70 -0.03
C ILE A 95 -13.03 8.48 -0.76
N ILE A 96 -11.78 8.27 -0.34
CA ILE A 96 -10.56 8.73 -1.00
C ILE A 96 -9.62 7.54 -1.23
N ALA A 97 -8.98 7.49 -2.40
CA ALA A 97 -7.93 6.52 -2.68
C ALA A 97 -6.57 7.08 -2.26
N THR A 98 -5.81 6.27 -1.53
CA THR A 98 -4.47 6.61 -1.01
C THR A 98 -3.40 5.72 -1.63
N ILE A 99 -2.14 6.13 -1.52
CA ILE A 99 -0.99 5.29 -1.90
C ILE A 99 -0.70 4.32 -0.76
N GLY A 100 -1.58 3.34 -0.62
CA GLY A 100 -1.57 2.38 0.49
C GLY A 100 -2.03 3.00 1.82
N SER A 101 -2.06 2.15 2.86
CA SER A 101 -2.55 2.55 4.19
C SER A 101 -1.62 3.51 4.93
N LYS A 102 -0.30 3.42 4.68
CA LYS A 102 0.70 4.28 5.35
C LYS A 102 0.51 5.76 5.00
N GLU A 103 0.25 6.06 3.73
CA GLU A 103 -0.01 7.42 3.27
C GLU A 103 -1.31 7.95 3.85
N GLY A 104 -2.38 7.14 3.83
CA GLY A 104 -3.66 7.49 4.42
C GLY A 104 -3.59 7.79 5.92
N LEU A 105 -2.82 7.02 6.69
CA LEU A 105 -2.64 7.27 8.12
C LEU A 105 -1.77 8.49 8.42
N ALA A 106 -0.80 8.80 7.55
CA ALA A 106 0.12 9.91 7.79
C ALA A 106 -0.48 11.28 7.42
N ASN A 107 -1.40 11.31 6.46
CA ASN A 107 -1.90 12.55 5.85
C ASN A 107 -3.36 12.89 6.16
N MET A 108 -4.14 11.96 6.71
CA MET A 108 -5.53 12.20 7.17
C MET A 108 -5.59 12.33 8.69
#